data_AF-A0AAJ3F3B9-F1
#
_entry.id   AF-A0AAJ3F3B9-F1
#
_cell.length_a   1.000
_cell.length_b   1.000
_cell.length_c   1.000
_cell.angle_alpha   90.00
_cell.angle_beta   90.00
_cell.angle_gamma   90.00
#
_symmetry.space_group_name_H-M   'P 1'
#
loop_
_entity.id
_entity.type
_entity.pdbx_description
1 polymer ?
#
loop_
_entity_poly.entity_id
_entity_poly.type
_entity_poly.pdbx_seq_one_letter_code
_entity_poly.pdbx_strand_id
1 'polypeptide(L)'
;LPPDRMVSSLQMGSAGVLFVLCFLTFMVTPVSGTVWFTITNTLGFPAFGGVLHMVIILSGLIGGMYGIFQRDQRAILASYVLLILVTLRFAGSKVEFGLDLLPEGEISQKLLLIFYAVFLVMYMELTSGIIRFSMLDTSIRTGEVYVMQVTKITSRYHRALAITPVIAGMVALVTLMINLIIPAFVGLFDEVSAERLGESVELTSVYGVALGTIMVFTVIAAMFAVNLPLRIQQMREKNA
;
A
#
# COMPACT_ATOMS: atom_id res chain seq x y z
N LEU A 1 -31.03 12.76 -2.74
CA LEU A 1 -30.38 13.83 -1.94
C LEU A 1 -28.88 13.72 -2.15
N PRO A 2 -28.18 14.85 -2.42
CA PRO A 2 -26.74 14.84 -2.60
C PRO A 2 -26.01 14.38 -1.31
N PRO A 3 -24.82 13.74 -1.43
CA PRO A 3 -24.02 13.37 -0.27
C PRO A 3 -23.66 14.57 0.60
N ASP A 4 -23.44 14.31 1.89
CA ASP A 4 -22.74 15.24 2.76
C ASP A 4 -21.40 15.67 2.12
N ARG A 5 -21.03 16.94 2.31
CA ARG A 5 -19.81 17.55 1.75
C ARG A 5 -18.56 16.77 2.15
N MET A 6 -18.55 16.17 3.33
CA MET A 6 -17.45 15.32 3.78
C MET A 6 -17.30 14.06 2.94
N VAL A 7 -18.41 13.35 2.66
CA VAL A 7 -18.40 12.14 1.81
C VAL A 7 -17.98 12.50 0.38
N SER A 8 -18.51 13.61 -0.16
CA SER A 8 -18.12 14.07 -1.50
C SER A 8 -16.63 14.45 -1.59
N SER A 9 -16.08 15.11 -0.57
CA SER A 9 -14.65 15.43 -0.50
C SER A 9 -13.79 14.17 -0.44
N LEU A 10 -14.19 13.15 0.34
CA LEU A 10 -13.50 11.87 0.39
C LEU A 10 -13.60 11.12 -0.94
N GLN A 11 -14.74 11.15 -1.63
CA GLN A 11 -14.89 10.56 -2.96
C GLN A 11 -13.93 11.18 -3.97
N MET A 12 -13.82 12.50 -4.01
CA MET A 12 -12.88 13.20 -4.89
C MET A 12 -11.42 12.92 -4.52
N GLY A 13 -11.10 12.90 -3.22
CA GLY A 13 -9.76 12.57 -2.73
C GLY A 13 -9.35 11.14 -3.09
N SER A 14 -10.23 10.16 -2.85
CA SER A 14 -10.00 8.76 -3.23
C SER A 14 -9.82 8.59 -4.73
N ALA A 15 -10.63 9.26 -5.55
CA ALA A 15 -10.51 9.19 -7.00
C ALA A 15 -9.15 9.73 -7.48
N GLY A 16 -8.73 10.88 -6.95
CA GLY A 16 -7.41 11.46 -7.26
C GLY A 16 -6.26 10.53 -6.86
N VAL A 17 -6.31 9.98 -5.64
CA VAL A 17 -5.32 9.02 -5.14
C VAL A 17 -5.30 7.74 -6.00
N LEU A 18 -6.46 7.22 -6.41
CA LEU A 18 -6.56 6.06 -7.28
C LEU A 18 -5.91 6.31 -8.65
N PHE A 19 -6.11 7.48 -9.25
CA PHE A 19 -5.45 7.83 -10.51
C PHE A 19 -3.93 7.84 -10.38
N VAL A 20 -3.41 8.51 -9.34
CA VAL A 20 -1.97 8.52 -9.05
C VAL A 20 -1.45 7.10 -8.81
N LEU A 21 -2.19 6.30 -8.05
CA LEU A 21 -1.83 4.91 -7.75
C LEU A 21 -1.78 4.05 -9.01
N CYS A 22 -2.76 4.14 -9.91
CA CYS A 22 -2.74 3.40 -11.18
C CYS A 22 -1.59 3.83 -12.09
N PHE A 23 -1.28 5.13 -12.11
CA PHE A 23 -0.13 5.65 -12.84
C PHE A 23 1.20 5.14 -12.26
N LEU A 24 1.37 5.20 -10.94
CA LEU A 24 2.52 4.63 -10.25
C LEU A 24 2.63 3.13 -10.48
N THR A 25 1.51 2.41 -10.47
CA THR A 25 1.47 0.97 -10.77
C THR A 25 2.07 0.73 -12.16
N PHE A 26 1.54 1.40 -13.18
CA PHE A 26 2.04 1.29 -14.55
C PHE A 26 3.54 1.62 -14.70
N MET A 27 4.03 2.62 -13.98
CA MET A 27 5.46 2.97 -13.98
C MET A 27 6.33 1.91 -13.29
N VAL A 28 5.89 1.46 -12.12
CA VAL A 28 6.69 0.67 -11.18
C VAL A 28 6.69 -0.82 -11.52
N THR A 29 5.63 -1.34 -12.15
CA THR A 29 5.50 -2.78 -12.40
C THR A 29 6.00 -3.17 -13.80
N PRO A 30 7.14 -3.85 -13.92
CA PRO A 30 7.54 -4.44 -15.20
C PRO A 30 6.61 -5.57 -15.61
N VAL A 31 6.30 -5.65 -16.90
CA VAL A 31 5.51 -6.76 -17.45
C VAL A 31 6.27 -8.08 -17.35
N SER A 32 7.60 -8.06 -17.58
CA SER A 32 8.46 -9.25 -17.75
C SER A 32 8.55 -10.17 -16.53
N GLY A 33 8.19 -9.70 -15.33
CA GLY A 33 8.31 -10.46 -14.07
C GLY A 33 7.01 -11.06 -13.53
N THR A 34 5.94 -10.99 -14.30
CA THR A 34 4.57 -11.25 -13.84
C THR A 34 4.05 -12.63 -14.28
N VAL A 35 3.07 -13.17 -13.54
CA VAL A 35 2.49 -14.50 -13.82
C VAL A 35 1.91 -14.59 -15.22
N TRP A 36 1.13 -13.58 -15.64
CA TRP A 36 0.52 -13.56 -16.97
C TRP A 36 1.59 -13.45 -18.07
N PHE A 37 2.67 -12.68 -17.88
CA PHE A 37 3.75 -12.64 -18.86
C PHE A 37 4.43 -14.00 -19.00
N THR A 38 4.76 -14.66 -17.89
CA THR A 38 5.34 -16.01 -17.93
C THR A 38 4.46 -16.98 -18.71
N ILE A 39 3.16 -17.02 -18.43
CA ILE A 39 2.20 -17.87 -19.14
C ILE A 39 2.19 -17.53 -20.64
N THR A 40 1.99 -16.26 -21.00
CA THR A 40 1.92 -15.87 -22.42
C THR A 40 3.24 -16.08 -23.17
N ASN A 41 4.37 -15.94 -22.49
CA ASN A 41 5.69 -16.20 -23.06
C ASN A 41 5.89 -17.71 -23.32
N THR A 42 5.49 -18.57 -22.38
CA THR A 42 5.53 -20.04 -22.58
C THR A 42 4.62 -20.52 -23.70
N LEU A 43 3.51 -19.82 -23.95
CA LEU A 43 2.58 -20.09 -25.04
C LEU A 43 3.03 -19.51 -26.39
N GLY A 44 4.17 -18.79 -26.45
CA GLY A 44 4.71 -18.19 -27.68
C GLY A 44 4.09 -16.84 -28.06
N PHE A 45 3.34 -16.20 -27.16
CA PHE A 45 2.62 -14.95 -27.40
C PHE A 45 2.99 -13.84 -26.40
N PRO A 46 4.27 -13.43 -26.28
CA PRO A 46 4.73 -12.51 -25.22
C PRO A 46 4.03 -11.14 -25.21
N ALA A 47 3.59 -10.64 -26.37
CA ALA A 47 2.84 -9.38 -26.47
C ALA A 47 1.52 -9.40 -25.69
N PHE A 48 0.87 -10.57 -25.59
CA PHE A 48 -0.37 -10.71 -24.82
C PHE A 48 -0.16 -10.53 -23.32
N GLY A 49 1.05 -10.79 -22.81
CA GLY A 49 1.40 -10.52 -21.42
C GLY A 49 1.28 -9.03 -21.08
N GLY A 50 1.74 -8.16 -21.97
CA GLY A 50 1.59 -6.70 -21.81
C GLY A 50 0.13 -6.26 -21.87
N VAL A 51 -0.66 -6.84 -22.78
CA VAL A 51 -2.10 -6.54 -22.88
C VAL A 51 -2.83 -6.94 -21.61
N LEU A 52 -2.62 -8.17 -21.11
CA LEU A 52 -3.23 -8.65 -19.86
C LEU A 52 -2.84 -7.78 -18.68
N HIS A 53 -1.58 -7.35 -18.61
CA HIS A 53 -1.11 -6.43 -17.58
C HIS A 53 -1.94 -5.13 -17.56
N MET A 54 -2.09 -4.49 -18.72
CA MET A 54 -2.86 -3.25 -18.84
C MET A 54 -4.34 -3.44 -18.53
N VAL A 55 -4.93 -4.57 -18.94
CA VAL A 55 -6.33 -4.89 -18.63
C VAL A 55 -6.56 -5.04 -17.13
N ILE A 56 -5.63 -5.64 -16.39
CA ILE A 56 -5.73 -5.77 -14.93
C ILE A 56 -5.66 -4.39 -14.25
N ILE A 57 -4.71 -3.53 -14.65
CA ILE A 57 -4.60 -2.15 -14.12
C ILE A 57 -5.89 -1.37 -14.42
N LEU A 58 -6.37 -1.41 -15.67
CA LEU A 58 -7.58 -0.71 -16.10
C LEU A 58 -8.82 -1.20 -15.35
N SER A 59 -8.93 -2.51 -15.13
CA SER A 59 -10.02 -3.10 -14.35
C SER A 59 -9.97 -2.66 -12.88
N GLY A 60 -8.76 -2.56 -12.30
CA GLY A 60 -8.56 -2.01 -10.97
C GLY A 60 -8.98 -0.54 -10.85
N LEU A 61 -8.66 0.27 -11.87
CA LEU A 61 -9.08 1.67 -11.97
C LEU A 61 -10.60 1.80 -12.09
N ILE A 62 -11.21 1.12 -13.07
CA ILE A 62 -12.65 1.20 -13.32
C ILE A 62 -13.44 0.67 -12.12
N GLY A 63 -13.05 -0.48 -11.58
CA GLY A 63 -13.68 -1.05 -10.38
C GLY A 63 -13.53 -0.15 -9.16
N GLY A 64 -12.37 0.50 -9.00
CA GLY A 64 -12.14 1.46 -7.92
C GLY A 64 -12.98 2.71 -8.07
N MET A 65 -13.03 3.30 -9.26
CA MET A 65 -13.86 4.47 -9.56
C MET A 65 -15.34 4.17 -9.34
N TYR A 66 -15.83 3.04 -9.86
CA TYR A 66 -17.19 2.58 -9.62
C TYR A 66 -17.47 2.43 -8.12
N GLY A 67 -16.58 1.74 -7.39
CA GLY A 67 -16.69 1.53 -5.95
C GLY A 67 -16.70 2.82 -5.14
N ILE A 68 -15.86 3.81 -5.48
CA ILE A 68 -15.82 5.14 -4.84
C ILE A 68 -17.16 5.86 -5.00
N PHE A 69 -17.67 5.96 -6.23
CA PHE A 69 -18.87 6.77 -6.51
C PHE A 69 -20.16 6.09 -6.08
N GLN A 70 -20.27 4.78 -6.30
CA GLN A 70 -21.42 3.97 -5.86
C GLN A 70 -21.33 3.58 -4.39
N ARG A 71 -20.19 3.83 -3.74
CA ARG A 71 -19.92 3.47 -2.33
C ARG A 71 -20.09 1.98 -2.10
N ASP A 72 -19.71 1.18 -3.11
CA ASP A 72 -19.79 -0.27 -3.07
C ASP A 72 -18.46 -0.85 -2.56
N GLN A 73 -18.51 -1.41 -1.35
CA GLN A 73 -17.37 -2.06 -0.71
C GLN A 73 -16.81 -3.22 -1.55
N ARG A 74 -17.65 -3.94 -2.29
CA ARG A 74 -17.21 -5.11 -3.09
C ARG A 74 -16.35 -4.67 -4.27
N ALA A 75 -16.78 -3.61 -4.96
CA ALA A 75 -16.01 -3.04 -6.08
C ALA A 75 -14.70 -2.41 -5.61
N ILE A 76 -14.70 -1.73 -4.46
CA ILE A 76 -13.48 -1.21 -3.83
C ILE A 76 -12.51 -2.35 -3.47
N LEU A 77 -13.01 -3.43 -2.88
CA LEU A 77 -12.19 -4.60 -2.56
C LEU A 77 -11.60 -5.25 -3.82
N ALA A 78 -12.40 -5.40 -4.88
CA ALA A 78 -11.93 -5.92 -6.16
C ALA A 78 -10.81 -5.04 -6.73
N SER A 79 -10.94 -3.71 -6.63
CA SER A 79 -9.89 -2.76 -7.02
C SER A 79 -8.59 -2.97 -6.25
N TYR A 80 -8.65 -3.11 -4.92
CA TYR A 80 -7.46 -3.40 -4.11
C TYR A 80 -6.78 -4.70 -4.54
N VAL A 81 -7.56 -5.76 -4.69
CA VAL A 81 -7.05 -7.09 -5.05
C VAL A 81 -6.36 -7.02 -6.41
N LEU A 82 -6.96 -6.37 -7.41
CA LEU A 82 -6.36 -6.22 -8.73
C LEU A 82 -5.07 -5.39 -8.68
N LEU A 83 -5.05 -4.29 -7.92
CA LEU A 83 -3.86 -3.44 -7.77
C LEU A 83 -2.73 -4.11 -6.99
N ILE A 84 -3.04 -5.01 -6.06
CA ILE A 84 -2.04 -5.83 -5.38
C ILE A 84 -1.56 -6.94 -6.30
N LEU A 85 -2.48 -7.68 -6.94
CA LEU A 85 -2.15 -8.78 -7.86
C LEU A 85 -1.22 -8.33 -8.98
N VAL A 86 -1.47 -7.15 -9.55
CA VAL A 86 -0.65 -6.65 -10.67
C VAL A 86 0.80 -6.33 -10.27
N THR A 87 1.04 -6.08 -8.98
CA THR A 87 2.39 -5.88 -8.43
C THR A 87 3.10 -7.16 -8.01
N LEU A 88 2.39 -8.30 -7.96
CA LEU A 88 3.03 -9.57 -7.61
C LEU A 88 4.02 -9.97 -8.71
N ARG A 89 5.27 -10.13 -8.31
CA ARG A 89 6.38 -10.51 -9.19
C ARG A 89 7.04 -11.78 -8.70
N PHE A 90 7.49 -12.63 -9.63
CA PHE A 90 8.42 -13.70 -9.29
C PHE A 90 9.80 -13.13 -8.96
N ALA A 91 10.33 -13.51 -7.80
CA ALA A 91 11.47 -12.94 -7.08
C ALA A 91 12.86 -13.03 -7.77
N GLY A 92 12.95 -13.24 -9.09
CA GLY A 92 14.18 -13.61 -9.78
C GLY A 92 14.75 -12.61 -10.79
N SER A 93 14.07 -11.50 -11.07
CA SER A 93 14.56 -10.53 -12.06
C SER A 93 14.97 -9.25 -11.34
N LYS A 94 16.14 -8.72 -11.70
CA LYS A 94 16.68 -7.42 -11.25
C LYS A 94 15.56 -6.36 -11.32
N VAL A 95 15.70 -5.25 -10.60
CA VAL A 95 14.68 -4.18 -10.58
C VAL A 95 14.63 -3.45 -11.94
N GLU A 96 14.25 -4.17 -13.00
CA GLU A 96 13.82 -3.64 -14.28
C GLU A 96 12.42 -3.09 -14.06
N PHE A 97 12.23 -1.83 -14.39
CA PHE A 97 10.94 -1.16 -14.29
C PHE A 97 10.14 -1.33 -15.58
N GLY A 98 8.83 -1.06 -15.52
CA GLY A 98 7.94 -1.18 -16.69
C GLY A 98 8.19 -0.16 -17.80
N LEU A 99 8.86 0.95 -17.48
CA LEU A 99 9.22 1.99 -18.43
C LEU A 99 10.71 2.32 -18.33
N ASP A 100 11.38 2.36 -19.48
CA ASP A 100 12.78 2.79 -19.66
C ASP A 100 12.97 4.31 -19.42
N LEU A 101 11.89 5.02 -19.07
CA LEU A 101 11.84 6.47 -18.86
C LEU A 101 12.03 6.87 -17.39
N LEU A 102 12.23 5.89 -16.50
CA LEU A 102 12.43 6.12 -15.07
C LEU A 102 13.92 6.35 -14.76
N PRO A 103 14.23 7.20 -13.77
CA PRO A 103 15.61 7.47 -13.41
C PRO A 103 16.35 6.19 -12.99
N GLU A 104 17.49 5.93 -13.64
CA GLU A 104 18.31 4.71 -13.50
C GLU A 104 18.93 4.53 -12.10
N GLY A 105 18.83 5.53 -11.23
CA GLY A 105 19.35 5.46 -9.87
C GLY A 105 18.58 4.49 -8.99
N GLU A 106 19.28 3.56 -8.33
CA GLU A 106 18.72 2.62 -7.35
C GLU A 106 17.89 3.34 -6.27
N ILE A 107 18.35 4.52 -5.83
CA ILE A 107 17.66 5.35 -4.83
C ILE A 107 16.33 5.88 -5.36
N SER A 108 16.30 6.42 -6.58
CA SER A 108 15.06 6.97 -7.17
C SER A 108 14.03 5.88 -7.43
N GLN A 109 14.49 4.70 -7.84
CA GLN A 109 13.66 3.51 -8.03
C GLN A 109 13.00 3.05 -6.72
N LYS A 110 13.78 2.96 -5.63
CA LYS A 110 13.25 2.61 -4.31
C LYS A 110 12.32 3.68 -3.74
N LEU A 111 12.59 4.96 -4.00
CA LEU A 111 11.68 6.05 -3.65
C LEU A 111 10.32 5.92 -4.36
N LEU A 112 10.30 5.56 -5.65
CA LEU A 112 9.03 5.30 -6.36
C LEU A 112 8.24 4.14 -5.74
N LEU A 113 8.91 3.07 -5.30
CA LEU A 113 8.27 1.96 -4.58
C LEU A 113 7.70 2.40 -3.22
N ILE A 114 8.42 3.26 -2.49
CA ILE A 114 7.91 3.86 -1.24
C ILE A 114 6.67 4.72 -1.53
N PHE A 115 6.72 5.57 -2.56
CA PHE A 115 5.57 6.36 -2.99
C PHE A 115 4.38 5.47 -3.31
N TYR A 116 4.58 4.43 -4.12
CA TYR A 116 3.53 3.45 -4.44
C TYR A 116 2.89 2.88 -3.16
N ALA A 117 3.69 2.42 -2.20
CA ALA A 117 3.19 1.86 -0.93
C ALA A 117 2.37 2.87 -0.12
N VAL A 118 2.84 4.12 -0.03
CA VAL A 118 2.12 5.21 0.66
C VAL A 118 0.79 5.51 -0.01
N PHE A 119 0.77 5.62 -1.35
CA PHE A 119 -0.46 5.88 -2.10
C PHE A 119 -1.44 4.71 -2.04
N LEU A 120 -0.96 3.47 -2.01
CA LEU A 120 -1.80 2.28 -1.85
C LEU A 120 -2.51 2.27 -0.49
N VAL A 121 -1.77 2.56 0.58
CA VAL A 121 -2.35 2.65 1.93
C VAL A 121 -3.29 3.85 2.05
N MET A 122 -2.91 5.00 1.50
CA MET A 122 -3.76 6.18 1.47
C MET A 122 -5.07 5.92 0.71
N TYR A 123 -5.01 5.18 -0.41
CA TYR A 123 -6.19 4.77 -1.16
C TYR A 123 -7.13 3.94 -0.28
N MET A 124 -6.61 2.92 0.40
CA MET A 124 -7.39 2.04 1.30
C MET A 124 -8.04 2.81 2.46
N GLU A 125 -7.29 3.71 3.10
CA GLU A 125 -7.79 4.51 4.21
C GLU A 125 -8.90 5.47 3.77
N LEU A 126 -8.67 6.22 2.69
CA LEU A 126 -9.66 7.17 2.17
C LEU A 126 -10.97 6.47 1.78
N THR A 127 -10.87 5.36 1.05
CA THR A 127 -12.05 4.61 0.59
C THR A 127 -12.77 3.89 1.73
N SER A 128 -12.05 3.40 2.75
CA SER A 128 -12.65 2.92 4.00
C SER A 128 -13.41 4.01 4.74
N GLY A 129 -12.91 5.25 4.68
CA GLY A 129 -13.63 6.43 5.16
C GLY A 129 -14.94 6.68 4.43
N ILE A 130 -14.94 6.63 3.09
CA ILE A 130 -16.16 6.82 2.29
C ILE A 130 -17.27 5.89 2.78
N ILE A 131 -16.96 4.60 2.96
CA ILE A 131 -17.95 3.62 3.42
C ILE A 131 -18.43 3.96 4.84
N ARG A 132 -17.51 4.24 5.76
CA ARG A 132 -17.83 4.56 7.16
C ARG A 132 -18.70 5.82 7.31
N PHE A 133 -18.33 6.90 6.61
CA PHE A 133 -19.10 8.16 6.66
C PHE A 133 -20.39 8.08 5.86
N SER A 134 -20.45 7.30 4.78
CA SER A 134 -21.70 7.08 4.05
C SER A 134 -22.73 6.30 4.87
N MET A 135 -22.29 5.32 5.68
CA MET A 135 -23.18 4.62 6.60
C MET A 135 -23.70 5.58 7.69
N LEU A 136 -22.83 6.45 8.21
CA LEU A 136 -23.22 7.47 9.19
C LEU A 136 -24.22 8.47 8.61
N ASP A 137 -23.97 9.00 7.40
CA ASP A 137 -24.88 9.91 6.69
C ASP A 137 -26.26 9.27 6.45
N THR A 138 -26.26 7.99 6.05
CA THR A 138 -27.52 7.25 5.82
C THR A 138 -28.30 7.06 7.13
N SER A 139 -27.63 6.65 8.21
CA SER A 139 -28.24 6.45 9.54
C SER A 139 -28.80 7.74 10.15
N ILE A 140 -28.11 8.88 10.00
CA ILE A 140 -28.62 10.20 10.43
C ILE A 140 -29.90 10.54 9.65
N ARG A 141 -29.92 10.28 8.34
CA ARG A 141 -31.05 10.63 7.47
C ARG A 141 -32.27 9.73 7.66
N THR A 142 -32.08 8.47 8.01
CA THR A 142 -33.17 7.51 8.29
C THR A 142 -33.75 7.65 9.69
N GLY A 143 -33.17 8.51 10.55
CA GLY A 143 -33.60 8.67 11.93
C GLY A 143 -33.23 7.47 12.81
N GLU A 144 -32.39 6.55 12.32
CA GLU A 144 -31.78 5.48 13.11
C GLU A 144 -30.66 6.09 13.96
N VAL A 145 -31.08 6.83 14.98
CA VAL A 145 -30.36 7.41 16.12
C VAL A 145 -28.85 7.15 16.12
N TYR A 146 -28.06 8.21 15.94
CA TYR A 146 -26.83 8.40 16.72
C TYR A 146 -26.57 9.88 17.00
N VAL A 147 -26.79 10.26 18.27
CA VAL A 147 -26.24 11.48 18.88
C VAL A 147 -24.77 11.22 19.20
N MET A 148 -23.94 10.92 18.21
CA MET A 148 -22.48 10.91 18.40
C MET A 148 -21.92 12.28 18.01
N GLN A 149 -20.95 12.77 18.78
CA GLN A 149 -20.18 13.97 18.47
C GLN A 149 -19.42 13.79 17.14
N VAL A 150 -20.10 14.05 16.00
CA VAL A 150 -19.56 13.86 14.64
C VAL A 150 -18.22 14.57 14.49
N THR A 151 -18.08 15.76 15.05
CA THR A 151 -16.84 16.56 15.07
C THR A 151 -15.65 15.81 15.69
N LYS A 152 -15.86 15.05 16.77
CA LYS A 152 -14.82 14.25 17.46
C LYS A 152 -14.45 12.97 16.69
N ILE A 153 -15.37 12.44 15.88
CA ILE A 153 -15.11 11.30 14.99
C ILE A 153 -14.36 11.77 13.74
N THR A 154 -14.83 12.87 13.14
CA THR A 154 -14.21 13.50 11.97
C THR A 154 -12.78 13.96 12.25
N SER A 155 -12.50 14.55 13.41
CA SER A 155 -11.12 14.99 13.76
C SER A 155 -10.17 13.82 13.99
N ARG A 156 -10.63 12.75 14.67
CA ARG A 156 -9.86 11.50 14.82
C ARG A 156 -9.59 10.85 13.48
N TYR A 157 -10.56 10.87 12.58
CA TYR A 157 -10.41 10.33 11.24
C TYR A 157 -9.39 11.11 10.39
N HIS A 158 -9.45 12.45 10.38
CA HIS A 158 -8.45 13.26 9.67
C HIS A 158 -7.03 12.99 10.18
N ARG A 159 -6.87 12.79 11.49
CA ARG A 159 -5.59 12.44 12.08
C ARG A 159 -5.13 11.05 11.64
N ALA A 160 -6.03 10.06 11.59
CA ALA A 160 -5.71 8.72 11.09
C ALA A 160 -5.32 8.75 9.60
N LEU A 161 -6.01 9.55 8.79
CA LEU A 161 -5.75 9.71 7.36
C LEU A 161 -4.32 10.21 7.07
N ALA A 162 -3.73 10.96 7.99
CA ALA A 162 -2.34 11.39 7.89
C ALA A 162 -1.36 10.38 8.50
N ILE A 163 -1.69 9.82 9.67
CA ILE A 163 -0.76 8.95 10.42
C ILE A 163 -0.55 7.61 9.71
N THR A 164 -1.60 6.96 9.22
CA THR A 164 -1.47 5.60 8.66
C THR A 164 -0.59 5.54 7.42
N PRO A 165 -0.74 6.44 6.42
CA PRO A 165 0.18 6.47 5.27
C PRO A 165 1.62 6.83 5.65
N VAL A 166 1.82 7.69 6.67
CA VAL A 166 3.16 8.01 7.18
C VAL A 166 3.84 6.80 7.80
N ILE A 167 3.12 6.02 8.63
CA ILE A 167 3.64 4.78 9.20
C ILE A 167 3.99 3.79 8.08
N ALA A 168 3.11 3.63 7.09
CA ALA A 168 3.37 2.76 5.95
C ALA A 168 4.62 3.21 5.16
N GLY A 169 4.78 4.50 4.92
CA GLY A 169 5.97 5.07 4.27
C GLY A 169 7.25 4.84 5.07
N MET A 170 7.20 5.01 6.40
CA MET A 170 8.32 4.74 7.28
C MET A 170 8.71 3.25 7.26
N VAL A 171 7.72 2.34 7.34
CA VAL A 171 7.97 0.90 7.28
C VAL A 171 8.57 0.53 5.92
N ALA A 172 7.98 1.01 4.82
CA ALA A 172 8.49 0.77 3.47
C ALA A 172 9.91 1.31 3.26
N LEU A 173 10.22 2.49 3.82
CA LEU A 173 11.56 3.07 3.77
C LEU A 173 12.56 2.16 4.46
N VAL A 174 12.28 1.73 5.69
CA VAL A 174 13.18 0.85 6.45
C VAL A 174 13.38 -0.48 5.74
N THR A 175 12.31 -1.09 5.20
CA THR A 175 12.41 -2.39 4.53
C THR A 175 13.15 -2.32 3.19
N LEU A 176 12.92 -1.28 2.39
CA LEU A 176 13.56 -1.14 1.07
C LEU A 176 15.00 -0.62 1.16
N MET A 177 15.36 0.07 2.24
CA MET A 177 16.72 0.57 2.50
C MET A 177 17.56 -0.37 3.35
N ILE A 178 17.08 -1.59 3.64
CA ILE A 178 17.79 -2.49 4.56
C ILE A 178 19.19 -2.86 4.07
N ASN A 179 19.36 -2.96 2.75
CA ASN A 179 20.65 -3.19 2.08
C ASN A 179 21.61 -1.97 2.10
N LEU A 180 21.15 -0.81 2.56
CA LEU A 180 21.98 0.37 2.81
C LEU A 180 22.22 0.55 4.31
N ILE A 181 21.18 0.32 5.12
CA ILE A 181 21.21 0.52 6.57
C ILE A 181 22.14 -0.49 7.24
N ILE A 182 21.96 -1.81 6.99
CA ILE A 182 22.75 -2.85 7.67
C ILE A 182 24.24 -2.74 7.34
N PRO A 183 24.64 -2.64 6.05
CA PRO A 183 26.04 -2.41 5.70
C PRO A 183 26.63 -1.13 6.32
N ALA A 184 25.88 -0.03 6.37
CA ALA A 184 26.36 1.21 6.99
C ALA A 184 26.66 1.05 8.49
N PHE A 185 25.85 0.28 9.22
CA PHE A 185 26.12 -0.03 10.63
C PHE A 185 27.30 -0.98 10.81
N VAL A 186 27.39 -2.04 10.00
CA VAL A 186 28.50 -3.01 10.07
C VAL A 186 29.82 -2.36 9.65
N GLY A 187 29.80 -1.43 8.70
CA GLY A 187 30.98 -0.70 8.22
C GLY A 187 31.62 0.20 9.27
N LEU A 188 30.92 0.52 10.36
CA LEU A 188 31.53 1.18 11.51
C LEU A 188 32.55 0.29 12.25
N PHE A 189 32.49 -1.03 12.05
CA PHE A 189 33.31 -2.02 12.75
C PHE A 189 34.18 -2.85 11.79
N ASP A 190 33.65 -3.23 10.62
CA ASP A 190 34.35 -4.04 9.62
C ASP A 190 33.89 -3.68 8.19
N GLU A 191 34.79 -3.03 7.45
CA GLU A 191 34.57 -2.53 6.09
C GLU A 191 34.38 -3.66 5.07
N VAL A 192 35.11 -4.78 5.21
CA VAL A 192 35.05 -5.91 4.26
C VAL A 192 33.73 -6.67 4.39
N SER A 193 33.26 -6.87 5.62
CA SER A 193 31.96 -7.49 5.86
C SER A 193 30.81 -6.59 5.42
N ALA A 194 30.94 -5.27 5.59
CA ALA A 194 29.93 -4.32 5.13
C ALA A 194 29.75 -4.33 3.60
N GLU A 195 30.85 -4.32 2.84
CA GLU A 195 30.80 -4.34 1.38
C GLU A 195 30.12 -5.62 0.86
N ARG A 196 30.47 -6.78 1.44
CA ARG A 196 29.81 -8.06 1.12
C ARG A 196 28.32 -8.10 1.46
N LEU A 197 27.91 -7.41 2.52
CA LEU A 197 26.49 -7.31 2.90
C LEU A 197 25.73 -6.36 1.98
N GLY A 198 26.37 -5.28 1.51
CA GLY A 198 25.79 -4.34 0.53
C GLY A 198 25.57 -5.00 -0.83
N GLU A 199 26.49 -5.86 -1.25
CA GLU A 199 26.38 -6.63 -2.49
C GLU A 199 25.53 -7.90 -2.35
N SER A 200 25.11 -8.26 -1.13
CA SER A 200 24.40 -9.51 -0.90
C SER A 200 23.04 -9.53 -1.59
N VAL A 201 22.86 -10.56 -2.43
CA VAL A 201 21.59 -10.87 -3.11
C VAL A 201 20.47 -11.13 -2.10
N GLU A 202 20.80 -11.61 -0.90
CA GLU A 202 19.80 -11.89 0.14
C GLU A 202 19.21 -10.61 0.75
N LEU A 203 20.02 -9.55 0.88
CA LEU A 203 19.61 -8.25 1.41
C LEU A 203 18.97 -7.34 0.35
N THR A 204 19.36 -7.51 -0.91
CA THR A 204 18.79 -6.77 -2.06
C THR A 204 17.56 -7.43 -2.66
N SER A 205 17.36 -8.74 -2.46
CA SER A 205 16.22 -9.45 -3.03
C SER A 205 14.93 -9.32 -2.22
N VAL A 206 13.82 -9.62 -2.90
CA VAL A 206 12.47 -9.79 -2.34
C VAL A 206 12.46 -10.75 -1.14
N TYR A 207 13.43 -11.68 -1.04
CA TYR A 207 13.57 -12.56 0.11
C TYR A 207 13.95 -11.81 1.39
N GLY A 208 14.84 -10.82 1.34
CA GLY A 208 15.18 -9.97 2.49
C GLY A 208 13.99 -9.12 2.97
N VAL A 209 13.20 -8.60 2.02
CA VAL A 209 11.96 -7.86 2.33
C VAL A 209 10.87 -8.78 2.89
N ALA A 210 10.72 -9.99 2.35
CA ALA A 210 9.79 -10.99 2.87
C ALA A 210 10.19 -11.46 4.27
N LEU A 211 11.48 -11.71 4.53
CA LEU A 211 12.03 -12.04 5.85
C LEU A 211 11.79 -10.90 6.86
N GLY A 212 12.06 -9.65 6.46
CA GLY A 212 11.79 -8.48 7.29
C GLY A 212 10.29 -8.32 7.61
N THR A 213 9.42 -8.58 6.63
CA THR A 213 7.97 -8.55 6.81
C THR A 213 7.51 -9.64 7.77
N ILE A 214 8.01 -10.88 7.61
CA ILE A 214 7.74 -11.99 8.52
C ILE A 214 8.21 -11.66 9.94
N MET A 215 9.39 -11.06 10.11
CA MET A 215 9.89 -10.64 11.41
C MET A 215 8.96 -9.62 12.07
N VAL A 216 8.56 -8.56 11.35
CA VAL A 216 7.64 -7.53 11.87
C VAL A 216 6.28 -8.15 12.23
N PHE A 217 5.71 -8.99 11.37
CA PHE A 217 4.46 -9.69 11.68
C PHE A 217 4.58 -10.64 12.87
N THR A 218 5.73 -11.30 13.04
CA THR A 218 5.99 -12.16 14.20
C THR A 218 6.08 -11.34 15.48
N VAL A 219 6.76 -10.18 15.46
CA VAL A 219 6.83 -9.26 16.60
C VAL A 219 5.44 -8.71 16.96
N ILE A 220 4.66 -8.28 15.96
CA ILE A 220 3.29 -7.82 16.18
C ILE A 220 2.41 -8.95 16.73
N ALA A 221 2.47 -10.15 16.15
CA ALA A 221 1.75 -11.31 16.63
C ALA A 221 2.13 -11.68 18.08
N ALA A 222 3.42 -11.60 18.42
CA ALA A 222 3.90 -11.79 19.78
C ALA A 222 3.35 -10.72 20.74
N MET A 223 3.30 -9.44 20.33
CA MET A 223 2.69 -8.36 21.11
C MET A 223 1.19 -8.59 21.37
N PHE A 224 0.46 -9.11 20.38
CA PHE A 224 -0.94 -9.52 20.56
C PHE A 224 -1.06 -10.75 21.47
N ALA A 225 -0.17 -11.73 21.33
CA ALA A 225 -0.16 -12.93 22.18
C ALA A 225 0.04 -12.58 23.67
N VAL A 226 0.82 -11.53 23.97
CA VAL A 226 1.01 -11.06 25.36
C VAL A 226 -0.05 -10.03 25.82
N ASN A 227 -1.12 -9.81 25.04
CA ASN A 227 -2.18 -8.83 25.34
C ASN A 227 -1.66 -7.40 25.61
N LEU A 228 -0.54 -7.02 25.00
CA LEU A 228 0.07 -5.69 25.16
C LEU A 228 -0.89 -4.53 24.81
N PRO A 229 -1.67 -4.60 23.71
CA PRO A 229 -2.55 -3.50 23.31
C PRO A 229 -3.62 -3.21 24.37
N LEU A 230 -4.17 -4.28 24.98
CA LEU A 230 -5.18 -4.17 26.03
C LEU A 230 -4.58 -3.50 27.28
N ARG A 231 -3.36 -3.87 27.66
CA ARG A 231 -2.64 -3.25 28.79
C ARG A 231 -2.35 -1.77 28.53
N ILE A 232 -1.97 -1.38 27.31
CA ILE A 232 -1.73 0.02 26.94
C ILE A 232 -3.04 0.83 26.97
N GLN A 233 -4.15 0.24 26.52
CA GLN A 233 -5.47 0.87 26.62
C GLN A 233 -5.88 1.08 28.08
N GLN A 234 -5.76 0.04 28.93
CA GLN A 234 -6.03 0.13 30.36
C GLN A 234 -5.16 1.18 31.06
N MET A 235 -3.88 1.30 30.69
CA MET A 235 -3.00 2.34 31.23
C MET A 235 -3.41 3.76 30.80
N ARG A 236 -3.88 3.95 29.55
CA ARG A 236 -4.41 5.24 29.09
C ARG A 236 -5.73 5.61 29.76
N GLU A 237 -6.60 4.63 29.99
CA GLU A 237 -7.89 4.84 30.68
C GLU A 237 -7.71 5.10 32.18
N LYS A 238 -6.68 4.53 32.81
CA LYS A 238 -6.36 4.78 34.22
C LYS A 238 -5.74 6.17 34.47
N ASN A 239 -5.17 6.77 33.42
CA ASN A 239 -4.51 8.09 33.47
C ASN A 239 -5.38 9.22 32.89
N ALA A 240 -6.62 8.93 32.48
CA ALA A 240 -7.62 9.89 32.00
C ALA A 240 -8.70 10.09 33.06
#